data_AF-A0A483L4A7-F1
#
_entry.id   AF-A0A483L4A7-F1
#
_cell.length_a   1.000
_cell.length_b   1.000
_cell.length_c   1.000
_cell.angle_alpha   90.00
_cell.angle_beta   90.00
_cell.angle_gamma   90.00
#
_symmetry.space_group_name_H-M   'P 1'
#
loop_
_entity.id
_entity.type
_entity.pdbx_description
1 polymer ?
#
loop_
_entity_poly.entity_id
_entity_poly.type
_entity_poly.pdbx_seq_one_letter_code
_entity_poly.pdbx_strand_id
1 'polypeptide(L)'
;MNGAYALLNLLPGMHASILSIVAAIITSWFFYAFPKLVEAKSNLELLLSNSSNLFTPEICSKTELDIRDSDGLISFEKIHQQLNHQNFIPKNSGANDKVLLENTIHYLLIMASITGDNTFQKWCNPKLREKDYNLFDNINGRNIAILKDYINMTIASYEFRGDQMKHLFNTAYEIQLKETINPHEIGYNNFMARHKKNIEQFQKDGDMDGLQDYIKKAEPFKQSYISDMEKHEQEIMKNPSFSQIYDSIASRLYAIRDILIPQLENSLAQVRYSENLLKQGGLIKNVVRIIFFNVVLGIVAPLFFISIESNMIDWNSTPVTWFTFTLALITIIPYLTICAKAIKAIR
;
A
#
# COMPACT_ATOMS: atom_id res chain seq x y z
N MET A 1 57.48 34.71 -29.33
CA MET A 1 56.71 34.21 -28.16
C MET A 1 57.01 32.73 -28.02
N ASN A 2 57.41 32.30 -26.81
CA ASN A 2 57.76 30.90 -26.54
C ASN A 2 56.49 30.03 -26.57
N GLY A 3 56.44 29.05 -27.46
CA GLY A 3 55.25 28.23 -27.69
C GLY A 3 54.76 27.47 -26.45
N ALA A 4 55.69 27.01 -25.61
CA ALA A 4 55.38 26.33 -24.35
C ALA A 4 54.69 27.26 -23.34
N TYR A 5 55.24 28.46 -23.11
CA TYR A 5 54.66 29.44 -22.18
C TYR A 5 53.25 29.89 -22.64
N ALA A 6 53.08 30.15 -23.93
CA ALA A 6 51.79 30.54 -24.49
C ALA A 6 50.73 29.43 -24.35
N LEU A 7 51.12 28.17 -24.57
CA LEU A 7 50.25 27.01 -24.38
C LEU A 7 49.86 26.84 -22.91
N LEU A 8 50.82 26.93 -21.99
CA LEU A 8 50.57 26.80 -20.55
C LEU A 8 49.62 27.89 -20.03
N ASN A 9 49.75 29.11 -20.54
CA ASN A 9 48.88 30.25 -20.18
C ASN A 9 47.45 30.12 -20.72
N LEU A 10 47.27 29.36 -21.80
CA LEU A 10 45.95 29.12 -22.41
C LEU A 10 45.17 28.00 -21.72
N LEU A 11 45.86 27.00 -21.17
CA LEU A 11 45.25 25.80 -20.57
C LEU A 11 44.18 26.14 -19.52
N PRO A 12 44.42 27.00 -18.51
CA PRO A 12 43.42 27.30 -17.47
C PRO A 12 42.08 27.81 -18.03
N GLY A 13 42.12 28.75 -18.97
CA GLY A 13 40.91 29.34 -19.55
C GLY A 13 40.11 28.35 -20.40
N MET A 14 40.82 27.49 -21.14
CA MET A 14 40.19 26.43 -21.94
C MET A 14 39.52 25.38 -21.03
N HIS A 15 40.22 24.90 -20.00
CA HIS A 15 39.69 23.91 -19.07
C HIS A 15 38.50 24.47 -18.27
N ALA A 16 38.58 25.70 -17.77
CA ALA A 16 37.47 26.33 -17.06
C ALA A 16 36.20 26.42 -17.91
N SER A 17 36.34 26.79 -19.19
CA SER A 17 35.20 26.88 -20.13
C SER A 17 34.55 25.52 -20.39
N ILE A 18 35.35 24.49 -20.67
CA ILE A 18 34.84 23.13 -20.93
C ILE A 18 34.17 22.56 -19.68
N LEU A 19 34.79 22.73 -18.51
CA LEU A 19 34.24 22.26 -17.25
C LEU A 19 32.92 22.96 -16.90
N SER A 20 32.77 24.25 -17.21
CA SER A 20 31.51 24.98 -17.04
C SER A 20 30.38 24.39 -17.87
N ILE A 21 30.65 24.04 -19.13
CA ILE A 21 29.65 23.42 -20.02
C ILE A 21 29.25 22.03 -19.50
N VAL A 22 30.24 21.20 -19.13
CA VAL A 22 30.00 19.86 -18.58
C VAL A 22 29.21 19.94 -17.27
N ALA A 23 29.56 20.87 -16.37
CA ALA A 23 28.83 21.10 -15.13
C ALA A 23 27.37 21.49 -15.41
N ALA A 24 27.13 22.44 -16.32
CA ALA A 24 25.78 22.87 -16.68
C ALA A 24 24.91 21.71 -17.20
N ILE A 25 25.47 20.81 -18.02
CA ILE A 25 24.77 19.62 -18.53
C ILE A 25 24.39 18.67 -17.39
N ILE A 26 25.33 18.36 -16.48
CA ILE A 26 25.08 17.47 -15.33
C ILE A 26 24.02 18.07 -14.41
N THR A 27 24.15 19.35 -14.09
CA THR A 27 23.20 20.06 -13.25
C THR A 27 21.81 20.07 -13.90
N SER A 28 21.70 20.39 -15.19
CA SER A 28 20.43 20.36 -15.93
C SER A 28 19.81 18.97 -15.93
N TRP A 29 20.60 17.93 -16.16
CA TRP A 29 20.15 16.55 -16.12
C TRP A 29 19.66 16.15 -14.72
N PHE A 30 20.37 16.55 -13.65
CA PHE A 30 19.97 16.28 -12.27
C PHE A 30 18.64 16.98 -11.93
N PHE A 31 18.50 18.26 -12.31
CA PHE A 31 17.25 19.02 -12.14
C PHE A 31 16.10 18.49 -12.99
N TYR A 32 16.37 17.70 -14.03
CA TYR A 32 15.34 16.97 -14.78
C TYR A 32 14.99 15.62 -14.14
N ALA A 33 16.01 14.84 -13.75
CA ALA A 33 15.86 13.46 -13.30
C ALA A 33 15.34 13.34 -11.86
N PHE A 34 15.82 14.21 -10.96
CA PHE A 34 15.47 14.15 -9.54
C PHE A 34 14.00 14.46 -9.28
N PRO A 35 13.41 15.54 -9.83
CA PRO A 35 11.97 15.80 -9.64
C PRO A 35 11.09 14.67 -10.16
N LYS A 36 11.45 14.04 -11.28
CA LYS A 36 10.71 12.87 -11.81
C LYS A 36 10.69 11.69 -10.85
N LEU A 37 11.81 11.41 -10.18
CA LEU A 37 11.82 10.37 -9.15
C LEU A 37 10.93 10.74 -7.96
N VAL A 38 11.03 11.99 -7.49
CA VAL A 38 10.22 12.47 -6.36
C VAL A 38 8.73 12.38 -6.69
N GLU A 39 8.34 12.83 -7.89
CA GLU A 39 6.96 12.75 -8.39
C GLU A 39 6.47 11.30 -8.50
N ALA A 40 7.25 10.40 -9.10
CA ALA A 40 6.89 8.99 -9.20
C ALA A 40 6.69 8.34 -7.81
N LYS A 41 7.56 8.66 -6.84
CA LYS A 41 7.42 8.19 -5.45
C LYS A 41 6.19 8.78 -4.76
N SER A 42 5.93 10.08 -4.94
CA SER A 42 4.74 10.74 -4.39
C SER A 42 3.45 10.17 -4.98
N ASN A 43 3.42 9.84 -6.27
CA ASN A 43 2.27 9.24 -6.93
C ASN A 43 1.98 7.84 -6.40
N LEU A 44 3.02 7.04 -6.12
CA LEU A 44 2.87 5.74 -5.47
C LEU A 44 2.29 5.87 -4.06
N GLU A 45 2.81 6.81 -3.26
CA GLU A 45 2.27 7.07 -1.91
C GLU A 45 0.80 7.52 -1.95
N LEU A 46 0.45 8.40 -2.89
CA LEU A 46 -0.93 8.87 -3.06
C LEU A 46 -1.88 7.75 -3.49
N LEU A 47 -1.44 6.88 -4.41
CA LEU A 47 -2.19 5.70 -4.83
C LEU A 47 -2.51 4.77 -3.64
N LEU A 48 -1.53 4.58 -2.74
CA LEU A 48 -1.70 3.73 -1.55
C LEU A 48 -2.61 4.37 -0.51
N SER A 49 -2.46 5.69 -0.30
CA SER A 49 -3.35 6.44 0.59
C SER A 49 -4.81 6.38 0.12
N ASN A 50 -5.03 6.55 -1.18
CA ASN A 50 -6.38 6.51 -1.78
C ASN A 50 -6.99 5.11 -1.78
N SER A 51 -6.17 4.06 -1.77
CA SER A 51 -6.63 2.67 -1.72
C SER A 51 -6.78 2.11 -0.30
N SER A 52 -6.52 2.90 0.74
CA SER A 52 -6.62 2.48 2.16
C SER A 52 -7.95 1.82 2.55
N ASN A 53 -9.07 2.32 2.01
CA ASN A 53 -10.38 1.75 2.27
C ASN A 53 -10.53 0.30 1.78
N LEU A 54 -9.78 -0.10 0.75
CA LEU A 54 -9.79 -1.48 0.23
C LEU A 54 -9.14 -2.46 1.21
N PHE A 55 -8.21 -1.99 2.04
CA PHE A 55 -7.44 -2.79 3.01
C PHE A 55 -7.93 -2.64 4.46
N THR A 56 -9.01 -1.90 4.67
CA THR A 56 -9.60 -1.74 6.00
C THR A 56 -10.46 -2.95 6.32
N PRO A 57 -10.18 -3.72 7.39
CA PRO A 57 -10.94 -4.92 7.72
C PRO A 57 -12.40 -4.53 8.05
N GLU A 58 -13.34 -5.27 7.47
CA GLU A 58 -14.77 -5.13 7.78
C GLU A 58 -15.16 -5.82 9.10
N ILE A 59 -14.34 -6.78 9.54
CA ILE A 59 -14.54 -7.56 10.77
C ILE A 59 -13.32 -7.39 11.68
N CYS A 60 -13.49 -6.76 12.84
CA CYS A 60 -12.49 -6.70 13.90
C CYS A 60 -12.66 -7.92 14.83
N SER A 61 -12.13 -9.07 14.43
CA SER A 61 -12.07 -10.25 15.29
C SER A 61 -10.94 -10.12 16.32
N LYS A 62 -11.22 -10.36 17.61
CA LYS A 62 -10.18 -10.52 18.66
C LYS A 62 -9.37 -11.81 18.50
N THR A 63 -9.90 -12.77 17.75
CA THR A 63 -9.24 -14.02 17.37
C THR A 63 -8.67 -13.83 15.98
N GLU A 64 -7.42 -13.37 15.90
CA GLU A 64 -6.66 -13.42 14.65
C GLU A 64 -6.52 -14.89 14.24
N LEU A 65 -7.02 -15.22 13.06
CA LEU A 65 -6.77 -16.50 12.43
C LEU A 65 -5.30 -16.48 11.97
N ASP A 66 -4.45 -17.32 12.58
CA ASP A 66 -3.02 -17.33 12.27
C ASP A 66 -2.74 -18.02 10.92
N ILE A 67 -3.04 -17.30 9.83
CA ILE A 67 -2.68 -17.66 8.46
C ILE A 67 -1.25 -17.21 8.11
N ARG A 68 -0.49 -16.64 9.07
CA ARG A 68 0.82 -16.04 8.83
C ARG A 68 1.95 -17.06 9.07
N ASP A 69 3.04 -16.99 8.33
CA ASP A 69 4.24 -17.75 8.63
C ASP A 69 5.06 -17.09 9.77
N SER A 70 6.21 -17.69 10.11
CA SER A 70 7.12 -17.17 11.13
C SER A 70 7.64 -15.75 10.84
N ASP A 71 7.56 -15.32 9.59
CA ASP A 71 8.05 -14.03 9.12
C ASP A 71 6.92 -12.99 9.07
N GLY A 72 5.70 -13.37 9.49
CA GLY A 72 4.52 -12.51 9.51
C GLY A 72 3.86 -12.33 8.14
N LEU A 73 4.31 -13.05 7.11
CA LEU A 73 3.69 -13.04 5.79
C LEU A 73 2.54 -14.03 5.75
N ILE A 74 1.51 -13.74 4.94
CA ILE A 74 0.45 -14.71 4.67
C ILE A 74 1.07 -15.98 4.09
N SER A 75 0.70 -17.16 4.60
CA SER A 75 1.21 -18.45 4.11
C SER A 75 0.20 -19.13 3.18
N PHE A 76 0.61 -19.42 1.95
CA PHE A 76 -0.21 -20.16 0.98
C PHE A 76 -0.51 -21.58 1.49
N GLU A 77 0.48 -22.22 2.11
CA GLU A 77 0.30 -23.53 2.70
C GLU A 77 -0.72 -23.49 3.84
N LYS A 78 -0.66 -22.48 4.72
CA LYS A 78 -1.66 -22.32 5.78
C LYS A 78 -3.04 -21.99 5.22
N ILE A 79 -3.17 -21.08 4.24
CA ILE A 79 -4.46 -20.79 3.60
C ILE A 79 -5.03 -22.06 2.97
N HIS A 80 -4.24 -22.76 2.16
CA HIS A 80 -4.67 -23.98 1.51
C HIS A 80 -5.01 -25.07 2.53
N GLN A 81 -4.23 -25.21 3.61
CA GLN A 81 -4.54 -26.11 4.72
C GLN A 81 -5.83 -25.70 5.42
N GLN A 82 -6.09 -24.43 5.71
CA GLN A 82 -7.34 -23.98 6.34
C GLN A 82 -8.54 -24.17 5.41
N LEU A 83 -8.36 -23.95 4.10
CA LEU A 83 -9.38 -24.20 3.08
C LEU A 83 -9.62 -25.71 2.84
N ASN A 84 -8.59 -26.55 2.99
CA ASN A 84 -8.71 -28.01 2.81
C ASN A 84 -9.04 -28.78 4.10
N HIS A 85 -8.69 -28.28 5.29
CA HIS A 85 -8.95 -28.95 6.57
C HIS A 85 -10.44 -29.11 6.81
N GLN A 86 -11.23 -28.21 6.25
CA GLN A 86 -12.67 -28.29 6.21
C GLN A 86 -13.06 -28.91 4.87
N ASN A 87 -13.33 -30.22 4.86
CA ASN A 87 -13.92 -30.92 3.73
C ASN A 87 -15.17 -30.18 3.22
N PHE A 88 -14.98 -29.27 2.27
CA PHE A 88 -16.04 -28.54 1.58
C PHE A 88 -16.81 -29.44 0.62
N ILE A 89 -16.37 -30.69 0.47
CA ILE A 89 -17.16 -31.77 -0.10
C ILE A 89 -17.93 -32.39 1.07
N PRO A 90 -19.22 -32.07 1.28
CA PRO A 90 -20.06 -32.93 2.09
C PRO A 90 -20.20 -34.24 1.31
N LYS A 91 -19.22 -35.13 1.46
CA LYS A 91 -19.40 -36.53 1.11
C LYS A 91 -20.27 -37.24 2.15
N ASN A 92 -20.61 -36.58 3.25
CA ASN A 92 -21.59 -37.08 4.23
C ASN A 92 -22.61 -36.00 4.57
N SER A 93 -23.84 -36.27 4.15
CA SER A 93 -25.10 -35.60 4.40
C SER A 93 -25.52 -35.62 5.89
N GLY A 94 -24.69 -35.09 6.79
CA GLY A 94 -24.95 -35.11 8.23
C GLY A 94 -24.21 -34.07 9.07
N ALA A 95 -23.62 -33.04 8.46
CA ALA A 95 -22.97 -31.96 9.21
C ALA A 95 -24.02 -31.08 9.91
N ASN A 96 -23.89 -30.93 11.22
CA ASN A 96 -24.71 -30.04 12.07
C ASN A 96 -24.59 -28.58 11.57
N ASP A 97 -25.69 -27.84 11.52
CA ASP A 97 -25.77 -26.43 11.09
C ASP A 97 -24.72 -25.54 11.77
N LYS A 98 -24.35 -25.87 13.02
CA LYS A 98 -23.29 -25.19 13.76
C LYS A 98 -21.91 -25.31 13.11
N VAL A 99 -21.54 -26.49 12.60
CA VAL A 99 -20.24 -26.73 11.94
C VAL A 99 -20.18 -25.98 10.60
N LEU A 100 -21.30 -25.95 9.88
CA LEU A 100 -21.43 -25.15 8.66
C LEU A 100 -21.26 -23.65 8.95
N LEU A 101 -21.90 -23.14 10.00
CA LEU A 101 -21.76 -21.74 10.41
C LEU A 101 -20.31 -21.40 10.81
N GLU A 102 -19.67 -22.24 11.62
CA GLU A 102 -18.27 -22.08 12.02
C GLU A 102 -17.34 -22.03 10.81
N ASN A 103 -17.48 -22.97 9.87
CA ASN A 103 -16.70 -22.99 8.62
C ASN A 103 -16.88 -21.73 7.78
N THR A 104 -18.12 -21.22 7.73
CA THR A 104 -18.43 -20.04 6.91
C THR A 104 -17.90 -18.75 7.55
N ILE A 105 -17.97 -18.62 8.88
CA ILE A 105 -17.30 -17.55 9.64
C ILE A 105 -15.78 -17.61 9.42
N HIS A 106 -15.20 -18.81 9.45
CA HIS A 106 -13.77 -19.03 9.19
C HIS A 106 -13.35 -18.49 7.83
N TYR A 107 -14.18 -18.69 6.80
CA TYR A 107 -13.92 -18.20 5.46
C TYR A 107 -14.00 -16.67 5.36
N LEU A 108 -15.01 -16.05 5.99
CA LEU A 108 -15.08 -14.58 6.13
C LEU A 108 -13.85 -14.02 6.84
N LEU A 109 -13.37 -14.70 7.89
CA LEU A 109 -12.17 -14.30 8.60
C LEU A 109 -10.91 -14.45 7.75
N ILE A 110 -10.80 -15.48 6.90
CA ILE A 110 -9.68 -15.60 5.94
C ILE A 110 -9.72 -14.46 4.92
N MET A 111 -10.87 -14.19 4.31
CA MET A 111 -11.04 -13.08 3.36
C MET A 111 -10.71 -11.72 4.00
N ALA A 112 -11.19 -11.51 5.24
CA ALA A 112 -10.90 -10.31 6.03
C ALA A 112 -9.43 -10.23 6.48
N SER A 113 -8.78 -11.37 6.74
CA SER A 113 -7.36 -11.41 7.11
C SER A 113 -6.47 -11.08 5.92
N ILE A 114 -6.86 -11.47 4.70
CA ILE A 114 -6.15 -11.10 3.47
C ILE A 114 -6.29 -9.60 3.21
N THR A 115 -7.48 -9.01 3.38
CA THR A 115 -7.68 -7.56 3.19
C THR A 115 -7.08 -6.73 4.32
N GLY A 116 -7.17 -7.23 5.56
CA GLY A 116 -6.76 -6.56 6.78
C GLY A 116 -5.36 -6.91 7.28
N ASP A 117 -4.52 -7.58 6.49
CA ASP A 117 -3.18 -7.96 6.95
C ASP A 117 -2.38 -6.74 7.41
N ASN A 118 -1.63 -6.89 8.49
CA ASN A 118 -0.83 -5.82 9.06
C ASN A 118 0.20 -5.28 8.06
N THR A 119 0.74 -6.13 7.17
CA THR A 119 1.63 -5.70 6.10
C THR A 119 0.93 -4.73 5.15
N PHE A 120 -0.31 -5.02 4.75
CA PHE A 120 -1.08 -4.16 3.86
C PHE A 120 -1.58 -2.90 4.56
N GLN A 121 -1.98 -2.99 5.83
CA GLN A 121 -2.31 -1.81 6.63
C GLN A 121 -1.10 -0.86 6.78
N LYS A 122 0.12 -1.41 6.92
CA LYS A 122 1.37 -0.64 6.94
C LYS A 122 1.66 0.05 5.59
N TRP A 123 1.19 -0.48 4.46
CA TRP A 123 1.30 0.21 3.16
C TRP A 123 0.51 1.52 3.12
N CYS A 124 -0.66 1.53 3.75
CA CYS A 124 -1.62 2.62 3.64
C CYS A 124 -1.55 3.63 4.81
N ASN A 125 -0.91 3.29 5.93
CA ASN A 125 -0.87 4.16 7.11
C ASN A 125 0.55 4.65 7.46
N PRO A 126 0.87 5.93 7.19
CA PRO A 126 2.20 6.49 7.48
C PRO A 126 2.55 6.53 8.97
N LYS A 127 1.57 6.43 9.88
CA LYS A 127 1.80 6.41 11.34
C LYS A 127 2.21 5.02 11.86
N LEU A 128 1.96 3.95 11.09
CA LEU A 128 2.38 2.57 11.42
C LEU A 128 3.80 2.25 10.94
N ARG A 129 4.53 3.25 10.41
CA ARG A 129 5.96 3.12 10.13
C ARG A 129 6.71 2.96 11.46
N GLU A 130 6.87 1.73 11.91
CA GLU A 130 8.05 1.36 12.71
C GLU A 130 9.28 1.91 11.97
N LYS A 131 10.32 2.33 12.71
CA LYS A 131 11.49 3.03 12.14
C LYS A 131 12.18 2.30 10.97
N ASP A 132 11.86 1.01 10.75
CA ASP A 132 12.44 0.14 9.74
C ASP A 132 11.51 -0.20 8.56
N TYR A 133 10.27 0.34 8.52
CA TYR A 133 9.33 0.02 7.44
C TYR A 133 9.59 0.84 6.16
N ASN A 134 10.41 0.31 5.25
CA ASN A 134 10.61 0.90 3.93
C ASN A 134 9.49 0.47 2.97
N LEU A 135 8.68 1.46 2.56
CA LEU A 135 7.58 1.27 1.60
C LEU A 135 8.05 0.61 0.30
N PHE A 136 9.21 0.99 -0.20
CA PHE A 136 9.73 0.52 -1.49
C PHE A 136 10.32 -0.90 -1.41
N ASP A 137 10.81 -1.31 -0.24
CA ASP A 137 11.28 -2.68 -0.03
C ASP A 137 10.09 -3.65 0.08
N ASN A 138 8.96 -3.17 0.62
CA ASN A 138 7.75 -3.97 0.80
C ASN A 138 6.82 -3.97 -0.42
N ILE A 139 6.74 -2.87 -1.16
CA ILE A 139 5.93 -2.77 -2.38
C ILE A 139 6.85 -3.02 -3.55
N ASN A 140 7.09 -4.31 -3.79
CA ASN A 140 7.95 -4.80 -4.86
C ASN A 140 7.21 -5.85 -5.69
N GLY A 141 7.74 -6.17 -6.87
CA GLY A 141 7.10 -7.11 -7.80
C GLY A 141 6.86 -8.51 -7.23
N ARG A 142 7.70 -9.00 -6.30
CA ARG A 142 7.49 -10.29 -5.63
C ARG A 142 6.28 -10.23 -4.70
N ASN A 143 6.20 -9.20 -3.85
CA ASN A 143 5.11 -9.07 -2.88
C ASN A 143 3.77 -8.79 -3.58
N ILE A 144 3.78 -8.03 -4.69
CA ILE A 144 2.59 -7.83 -5.52
C ILE A 144 2.14 -9.14 -6.17
N ALA A 145 3.08 -9.95 -6.69
CA ALA A 145 2.74 -11.25 -7.27
C ALA A 145 2.10 -12.18 -6.24
N ILE A 146 2.69 -12.23 -5.03
CA ILE A 146 2.15 -12.99 -3.90
C ILE A 146 0.71 -12.53 -3.56
N LEU A 147 0.48 -11.21 -3.45
CA LEU A 147 -0.84 -10.64 -3.21
C LEU A 147 -1.84 -11.04 -4.30
N LYS A 148 -1.42 -10.96 -5.56
CA LYS A 148 -2.24 -11.34 -6.72
C LYS A 148 -2.66 -12.80 -6.66
N ASP A 149 -1.74 -13.69 -6.31
CA ASP A 149 -2.01 -15.13 -6.18
C ASP A 149 -3.02 -15.41 -5.06
N TYR A 150 -2.90 -14.75 -3.91
CA TYR A 150 -3.87 -14.89 -2.81
C TYR A 150 -5.27 -14.43 -3.23
N ILE A 151 -5.36 -13.25 -3.81
CA ILE A 151 -6.64 -12.70 -4.24
C ILE A 151 -7.29 -13.60 -5.29
N ASN A 152 -6.52 -14.09 -6.26
CA ASN A 152 -7.03 -15.00 -7.29
C ASN A 152 -7.56 -16.31 -6.69
N MET A 153 -6.85 -16.90 -5.74
CA MET A 153 -7.30 -18.13 -5.08
C MET A 153 -8.58 -17.91 -4.29
N THR A 154 -8.66 -16.82 -3.53
CA THR A 154 -9.84 -16.47 -2.73
C THR A 154 -11.04 -16.16 -3.61
N ILE A 155 -10.85 -15.40 -4.69
CA ILE A 155 -11.90 -15.14 -5.68
C ILE A 155 -12.36 -16.43 -6.35
N ALA A 156 -11.46 -17.31 -6.77
CA ALA A 156 -11.85 -18.58 -7.39
C ALA A 156 -12.69 -19.44 -6.43
N SER A 157 -12.38 -19.42 -5.14
CA SER A 157 -13.18 -20.10 -4.13
C SER A 157 -14.56 -19.44 -3.92
N TYR A 158 -14.64 -18.10 -3.97
CA TYR A 158 -15.90 -17.36 -3.93
C TYR A 158 -16.74 -17.67 -5.18
N GLU A 159 -16.16 -17.67 -6.37
CA GLU A 159 -16.86 -17.97 -7.63
C GLU A 159 -17.37 -19.42 -7.67
N PHE A 160 -16.63 -20.36 -7.09
CA PHE A 160 -17.01 -21.78 -7.10
C PHE A 160 -18.15 -22.11 -6.12
N ARG A 161 -18.20 -21.48 -4.94
CA ARG A 161 -19.17 -21.83 -3.88
C ARG A 161 -19.88 -20.66 -3.21
N GLY A 162 -19.74 -19.46 -3.73
CA GLY A 162 -20.26 -18.24 -3.12
C GLY A 162 -21.76 -18.32 -2.89
N ASP A 163 -22.54 -18.80 -3.87
CA ASP A 163 -24.00 -18.92 -3.73
C ASP A 163 -24.41 -19.90 -2.62
N GLN A 164 -23.67 -21.00 -2.45
CA GLN A 164 -23.89 -21.96 -1.36
C GLN A 164 -23.59 -21.31 0.00
N MET A 165 -22.50 -20.55 0.10
CA MET A 165 -22.14 -19.82 1.33
C MET A 165 -23.15 -18.73 1.65
N LYS A 166 -23.63 -17.96 0.66
CA LYS A 166 -24.65 -16.93 0.84
C LYS A 166 -25.97 -17.50 1.33
N HIS A 167 -26.39 -18.64 0.77
CA HIS A 167 -27.58 -19.34 1.24
C HIS A 167 -27.42 -19.71 2.73
N LEU A 168 -26.27 -20.29 3.11
CA LEU A 168 -25.98 -20.63 4.51
C LEU A 168 -25.96 -19.39 5.41
N PHE A 169 -25.38 -18.27 4.96
CA PHE A 169 -25.39 -17.02 5.72
C PHE A 169 -26.79 -16.48 5.95
N ASN A 170 -27.67 -16.55 4.95
CA ASN A 170 -29.05 -16.13 5.10
C ASN A 170 -29.80 -17.05 6.07
N THR A 171 -29.63 -18.37 5.97
CA THR A 171 -30.23 -19.33 6.91
C THR A 171 -29.73 -19.11 8.34
N ALA A 172 -28.42 -18.93 8.53
CA ALA A 172 -27.85 -18.68 9.85
C ALA A 172 -28.32 -17.34 10.44
N TYR A 173 -28.42 -16.30 9.62
CA TYR A 173 -28.95 -15.01 10.02
C TYR A 173 -30.43 -15.13 10.45
N GLU A 174 -31.25 -15.89 9.72
CA GLU A 174 -32.63 -16.18 10.10
C GLU A 174 -32.73 -16.97 11.41
N ILE A 175 -31.84 -17.94 11.65
CA ILE A 175 -31.80 -18.69 12.92
C ILE A 175 -31.40 -17.75 14.07
N GLN A 176 -30.35 -16.95 13.88
CA GLN A 176 -29.91 -15.99 14.88
C GLN A 176 -31.01 -14.96 15.19
N LEU A 177 -31.73 -14.47 14.19
CA LEU A 177 -32.89 -13.59 14.38
C LEU A 177 -33.98 -14.26 15.23
N LYS A 178 -34.25 -15.54 15.01
CA LYS A 178 -35.25 -16.31 15.79
C LYS A 178 -34.81 -16.59 17.22
N GLU A 179 -33.50 -16.77 17.46
CA GLU A 179 -32.94 -17.03 18.79
C GLU A 179 -32.64 -15.74 19.58
N THR A 180 -32.61 -14.59 18.92
CA THR A 180 -32.38 -13.30 19.58
C THR A 180 -33.63 -12.92 20.35
N ILE A 181 -33.58 -13.10 21.66
CA ILE A 181 -34.68 -12.74 22.56
C ILE A 181 -34.83 -11.23 22.58
N ASN A 182 -35.96 -10.71 22.08
CA ASN A 182 -36.28 -9.29 22.18
C ASN A 182 -36.64 -8.96 23.65
N PRO A 183 -35.86 -8.13 24.37
CA PRO A 183 -36.14 -7.82 25.77
C PRO A 183 -37.48 -7.08 25.94
N HIS A 184 -37.94 -6.36 24.92
CA HIS A 184 -39.24 -5.70 24.90
C HIS A 184 -40.39 -6.69 24.72
N GLU A 185 -40.17 -7.82 24.05
CA GLU A 185 -41.15 -8.91 23.93
C GLU A 185 -41.38 -9.60 25.28
N ILE A 186 -40.32 -9.84 26.06
CA ILE A 186 -40.45 -10.32 27.45
C ILE A 186 -41.26 -9.30 28.28
N GLY A 187 -40.93 -8.01 28.16
CA GLY A 187 -41.65 -6.93 28.84
C GLY A 187 -43.13 -6.89 28.47
N TYR A 188 -43.44 -7.01 27.19
CA TYR A 188 -44.80 -7.06 26.65
C TYR A 188 -45.56 -8.28 27.16
N ASN A 189 -44.97 -9.48 27.11
CA ASN A 189 -45.61 -10.70 27.60
C ASN A 189 -45.92 -10.63 29.10
N ASN A 190 -44.99 -10.11 29.89
CA ASN A 190 -45.20 -9.86 31.32
C ASN A 190 -46.25 -8.79 31.60
N PHE A 191 -46.33 -7.77 30.76
CA PHE A 191 -47.39 -6.76 30.82
C PHE A 191 -48.75 -7.37 30.49
N MET A 192 -48.86 -8.12 29.38
CA MET A 192 -50.11 -8.76 28.94
C MET A 192 -50.63 -9.80 29.94
N ALA A 193 -49.74 -10.58 30.56
CA ALA A 193 -50.11 -11.52 31.63
C ALA A 193 -50.71 -10.80 32.85
N ARG A 194 -50.07 -9.70 33.30
CA ARG A 194 -50.61 -8.85 34.37
C ARG A 194 -51.90 -8.18 33.96
N HIS A 195 -51.97 -7.70 32.71
CA HIS A 195 -53.13 -7.01 32.16
C HIS A 195 -54.35 -7.93 32.15
N LYS A 196 -54.21 -9.16 31.68
CA LYS A 196 -55.25 -10.19 31.70
C LYS A 196 -55.73 -10.48 33.12
N LYS A 197 -54.82 -10.68 34.08
CA LYS A 197 -55.17 -10.94 35.49
C LYS A 197 -55.98 -9.79 36.11
N ASN A 198 -55.59 -8.55 35.82
CA ASN A 198 -56.31 -7.38 36.32
C ASN A 198 -57.71 -7.26 35.71
N ILE A 199 -57.86 -7.51 34.41
CA ILE A 199 -59.17 -7.55 33.74
C ILE A 199 -60.09 -8.61 34.36
N GLU A 200 -59.58 -9.83 34.57
CA GLU A 200 -60.33 -10.91 35.20
C GLU A 200 -60.75 -10.56 36.64
N GLN A 201 -59.93 -9.78 37.36
CA GLN A 201 -60.25 -9.31 38.70
C GLN A 201 -61.37 -8.27 38.68
N PHE A 202 -61.29 -7.24 37.82
CA PHE A 202 -62.37 -6.25 37.66
C PHE A 202 -63.69 -6.90 37.25
N GLN A 203 -63.65 -7.90 36.35
CA GLN A 203 -64.83 -8.67 35.95
C GLN A 203 -65.44 -9.46 37.10
N LYS A 204 -64.62 -10.02 38.00
CA LYS A 204 -65.09 -10.72 39.21
C LYS A 204 -65.68 -9.75 40.24
N ASP A 205 -65.08 -8.58 40.38
CA ASP A 205 -65.47 -7.56 41.34
C ASP A 205 -66.70 -6.74 40.87
N GLY A 206 -67.09 -6.87 39.59
CA GLY A 206 -68.24 -6.18 38.99
C GLY A 206 -68.01 -4.70 38.68
N ASP A 207 -66.77 -4.22 38.82
CA ASP A 207 -66.38 -2.81 38.59
C ASP A 207 -66.06 -2.55 37.11
N MET A 208 -67.13 -2.33 36.34
CA MET A 208 -67.03 -2.11 34.89
C MET A 208 -66.50 -0.71 34.52
N ASP A 209 -66.74 0.30 35.36
CA ASP A 209 -66.23 1.66 35.13
C ASP A 209 -64.73 1.73 35.41
N GLY A 210 -64.26 1.10 36.50
CA GLY A 210 -62.84 0.95 36.80
C GLY A 210 -62.08 0.13 35.77
N LEU A 211 -62.70 -0.92 35.20
CA LEU A 211 -62.15 -1.67 34.07
C LEU A 211 -61.93 -0.77 32.86
N GLN A 212 -62.88 0.10 32.54
CA GLN A 212 -62.81 0.96 31.36
C GLN A 212 -61.71 2.04 31.50
N ASP A 213 -61.57 2.65 32.69
CA ASP A 213 -60.48 3.58 32.99
C ASP A 213 -59.11 2.87 33.01
N TYR A 214 -59.04 1.66 33.56
CA TYR A 214 -57.83 0.84 33.55
C TYR A 214 -57.38 0.50 32.13
N ILE A 215 -58.27 0.03 31.25
CA ILE A 215 -57.96 -0.27 29.84
C ILE A 215 -57.44 0.98 29.15
N LYS A 216 -58.11 2.13 29.35
CA LYS A 216 -57.71 3.40 28.74
C LYS A 216 -56.32 3.85 29.20
N LYS A 217 -55.96 3.63 30.47
CA LYS A 217 -54.63 3.92 31.02
C LYS A 217 -53.58 2.91 30.57
N ALA A 218 -53.95 1.66 30.32
CA ALA A 218 -53.05 0.58 29.90
C ALA A 218 -52.69 0.65 28.40
N GLU A 219 -53.59 1.15 27.56
CA GLU A 219 -53.40 1.18 26.10
C GLU A 219 -52.14 1.95 25.66
N PRO A 220 -51.81 3.14 26.20
CA PRO A 220 -50.55 3.83 25.87
C PRO A 220 -49.30 3.00 26.18
N PHE A 221 -49.30 2.25 27.30
CA PHE A 221 -48.17 1.38 27.66
C PHE A 221 -48.04 0.21 26.70
N LYS A 222 -49.17 -0.40 26.31
CA LYS A 222 -49.20 -1.46 25.30
C LYS A 222 -48.60 -0.98 23.97
N GLN A 223 -49.01 0.20 23.50
CA GLN A 223 -48.49 0.80 22.28
C GLN A 223 -47.00 1.15 22.39
N SER A 224 -46.53 1.59 23.56
CA SER A 224 -45.09 1.82 23.80
C SER A 224 -44.27 0.54 23.63
N TYR A 225 -44.70 -0.58 24.21
CA TYR A 225 -43.99 -1.86 24.06
C TYR A 225 -43.95 -2.33 22.60
N ILE A 226 -45.05 -2.19 21.85
CA ILE A 226 -45.09 -2.55 20.42
C ILE A 226 -44.11 -1.68 19.63
N SER A 227 -44.10 -0.36 19.87
CA SER A 227 -43.18 0.54 19.18
C SER A 227 -41.71 0.25 19.50
N ASP A 228 -41.39 -0.09 20.76
CA ASP A 228 -40.02 -0.44 21.15
C ASP A 228 -39.59 -1.79 20.55
N MET A 229 -40.50 -2.76 20.45
CA MET A 229 -40.26 -4.02 19.73
C MET A 229 -39.96 -3.78 18.24
N GLU A 230 -40.76 -2.95 17.56
CA GLU A 230 -40.56 -2.59 16.15
C GLU A 230 -39.22 -1.87 15.93
N LYS A 231 -38.85 -0.94 16.83
CA LYS A 231 -37.54 -0.26 16.76
C LYS A 231 -36.40 -1.25 16.94
N HIS A 232 -36.52 -2.19 17.87
CA HIS A 232 -35.49 -3.21 18.09
C HIS A 232 -35.31 -4.10 16.86
N GLU A 233 -36.39 -4.52 16.20
CA GLU A 233 -36.32 -5.26 14.93
C GLU A 233 -35.66 -4.43 13.83
N GLN A 234 -36.02 -3.15 13.70
CA GLN A 234 -35.39 -2.24 12.74
C GLN A 234 -33.89 -2.03 13.02
N GLU A 235 -33.48 -1.98 14.28
CA GLU A 235 -32.07 -1.87 14.67
C GLU A 235 -31.28 -3.13 14.33
N ILE A 236 -31.86 -4.32 14.54
CA ILE A 236 -31.22 -5.57 14.14
C ILE A 236 -31.12 -5.66 12.60
N MET A 237 -32.17 -5.28 11.87
CA MET A 237 -32.18 -5.26 10.40
C MET A 237 -31.21 -4.25 9.78
N LYS A 238 -30.74 -3.24 10.54
CA LYS A 238 -29.70 -2.30 10.08
C LYS A 238 -28.30 -2.91 10.06
N ASN A 239 -28.06 -3.98 10.80
CA ASN A 239 -26.77 -4.66 10.76
C ASN A 239 -26.62 -5.42 9.43
N PRO A 240 -25.50 -5.26 8.71
CA PRO A 240 -25.31 -5.95 7.46
C PRO A 240 -25.32 -7.46 7.70
N SER A 241 -26.08 -8.20 6.88
CA SER A 241 -26.07 -9.66 6.97
C SER A 241 -24.69 -10.21 6.62
N PHE A 242 -24.35 -11.40 7.11
CA PHE A 242 -23.07 -12.02 6.73
C PHE A 242 -22.91 -12.19 5.22
N SER A 243 -24.01 -12.36 4.48
CA SER A 243 -24.02 -12.40 3.02
C SER A 243 -23.64 -11.04 2.39
N GLN A 244 -24.13 -9.93 2.96
CA GLN A 244 -23.75 -8.59 2.50
C GLN A 244 -22.28 -8.27 2.80
N ILE A 245 -21.77 -8.69 3.97
CA ILE A 245 -20.35 -8.55 4.32
C ILE A 245 -19.49 -9.40 3.35
N TYR A 246 -19.93 -10.62 3.07
CA TYR A 246 -19.28 -11.53 2.13
C TYR A 246 -19.11 -10.92 0.73
N ASP A 247 -20.18 -10.32 0.20
CA ASP A 247 -20.19 -9.67 -1.10
C ASP A 247 -19.37 -8.38 -1.13
N SER A 248 -19.36 -7.64 -0.02
CA SER A 248 -18.55 -6.44 0.13
C SER A 248 -17.05 -6.77 0.10
N ILE A 249 -16.61 -7.77 0.89
CA ILE A 249 -15.21 -8.19 0.90
C ILE A 249 -14.80 -8.75 -0.46
N ALA A 250 -15.63 -9.59 -1.09
CA ALA A 250 -15.37 -10.10 -2.43
C ALA A 250 -15.21 -8.95 -3.45
N SER A 251 -16.10 -7.95 -3.42
CA SER A 251 -16.02 -6.77 -4.28
C SER A 251 -14.72 -5.98 -4.09
N ARG A 252 -14.24 -5.87 -2.85
CA ARG A 252 -12.93 -5.24 -2.57
C ARG A 252 -11.77 -6.07 -3.13
N LEU A 253 -11.81 -7.40 -2.99
CA LEU A 253 -10.80 -8.29 -3.57
C LEU A 253 -10.75 -8.14 -5.10
N TYR A 254 -11.89 -8.06 -5.77
CA TYR A 254 -11.95 -7.73 -7.20
C TYR A 254 -11.34 -6.36 -7.52
N ALA A 255 -11.67 -5.31 -6.76
CA ALA A 255 -11.09 -3.99 -6.95
C ALA A 255 -9.57 -3.98 -6.74
N ILE A 256 -9.05 -4.73 -5.75
CA ILE A 256 -7.61 -4.85 -5.55
C ILE A 256 -6.97 -5.57 -6.74
N ARG A 257 -7.55 -6.68 -7.22
CA ARG A 257 -7.05 -7.45 -8.36
C ARG A 257 -7.02 -6.66 -9.66
N ASP A 258 -8.14 -6.04 -10.00
CA ASP A 258 -8.39 -5.53 -11.35
C ASP A 258 -7.99 -4.07 -11.52
N ILE A 259 -7.94 -3.32 -10.42
CA ILE A 259 -7.66 -1.88 -10.45
C ILE A 259 -6.34 -1.59 -9.77
N LEU A 260 -6.20 -1.96 -8.49
CA LEU A 260 -5.07 -1.53 -7.69
C LEU A 260 -3.76 -2.20 -8.09
N ILE A 261 -3.74 -3.53 -8.25
CA ILE A 261 -2.52 -4.26 -8.62
C ILE A 261 -1.91 -3.73 -9.93
N PRO A 262 -2.67 -3.58 -11.03
CA PRO A 262 -2.13 -2.98 -12.26
C PRO A 262 -1.60 -1.55 -12.05
N GLN A 263 -2.27 -0.73 -11.24
CA GLN A 263 -1.81 0.62 -10.94
C GLN A 263 -0.50 0.62 -10.13
N LEU A 264 -0.36 -0.30 -9.16
CA LEU A 264 0.87 -0.48 -8.38
C LEU A 264 2.03 -0.96 -9.25
N GLU A 265 1.80 -1.94 -10.13
CA GLU A 265 2.82 -2.43 -11.06
C GLU A 265 3.33 -1.32 -11.98
N ASN A 266 2.40 -0.53 -12.55
CA ASN A 266 2.74 0.62 -13.40
C ASN A 266 3.49 1.71 -12.63
N SER A 267 3.04 2.07 -11.43
CA SER A 267 3.68 3.08 -10.60
C SER A 267 5.09 2.65 -10.17
N LEU A 268 5.28 1.38 -9.80
CA LEU A 268 6.60 0.83 -9.50
C LEU A 268 7.52 0.81 -10.72
N ALA A 269 6.99 0.51 -11.91
CA ALA A 269 7.77 0.58 -13.13
C ALA A 269 8.27 2.01 -13.38
N GLN A 270 7.44 3.04 -13.14
CA GLN A 270 7.84 4.45 -13.23
C GLN A 270 8.89 4.85 -12.19
N VAL A 271 8.76 4.38 -10.95
CA VAL A 271 9.77 4.59 -9.90
C VAL A 271 11.08 3.94 -10.32
N ARG A 272 11.08 2.67 -10.73
CA ARG A 272 12.27 1.96 -11.19
C ARG A 272 12.92 2.63 -12.39
N TYR A 273 12.13 3.08 -13.36
CA TYR A 273 12.62 3.84 -14.50
C TYR A 273 13.33 5.13 -14.05
N SER A 274 12.72 5.89 -13.15
CA SER A 274 13.28 7.15 -12.64
C SER A 274 14.51 6.93 -11.75
N GLU A 275 14.53 5.85 -10.96
CA GLU A 275 15.72 5.44 -10.21
C GLU A 275 16.84 5.00 -11.14
N ASN A 276 16.53 4.26 -12.21
CA ASN A 276 17.50 3.89 -13.21
C ASN A 276 18.03 5.10 -13.97
N LEU A 277 17.17 6.09 -14.25
CA LEU A 277 17.57 7.39 -14.79
C LEU A 277 18.63 7.99 -13.86
N LEU A 278 18.35 8.14 -12.55
CA LEU A 278 19.32 8.67 -11.59
C LEU A 278 20.58 7.79 -11.39
N LYS A 279 20.45 6.46 -11.45
CA LYS A 279 21.57 5.50 -11.34
C LYS A 279 22.44 5.44 -12.60
N GLN A 280 21.93 5.77 -13.78
CA GLN A 280 22.77 6.07 -14.95
C GLN A 280 23.70 7.26 -14.65
N GLY A 281 23.30 8.14 -13.73
CA GLY A 281 24.14 9.12 -13.05
C GLY A 281 25.21 8.55 -12.11
N GLY A 282 25.41 7.23 -12.00
CA GLY A 282 26.65 6.65 -11.45
C GLY A 282 27.90 7.11 -12.22
N LEU A 283 27.70 7.59 -13.46
CA LEU A 283 28.64 8.40 -14.21
C LEU A 283 29.06 9.68 -13.46
N ILE A 284 28.21 10.30 -12.64
CA ILE A 284 28.52 11.54 -11.89
C ILE A 284 29.74 11.35 -11.00
N LYS A 285 29.89 10.22 -10.30
CA LYS A 285 31.10 9.98 -9.49
C LYS A 285 32.37 9.95 -10.34
N ASN A 286 32.30 9.34 -11.52
CA ASN A 286 33.40 9.29 -12.47
C ASN A 286 33.64 10.66 -13.13
N VAL A 287 32.58 11.41 -13.43
CA VAL A 287 32.64 12.74 -14.02
C VAL A 287 33.17 13.76 -13.00
N VAL A 288 32.77 13.70 -11.74
CA VAL A 288 33.33 14.51 -10.65
C VAL A 288 34.82 14.23 -10.47
N ARG A 289 35.25 12.95 -10.55
CA ARG A 289 36.69 12.61 -10.55
C ARG A 289 37.43 13.21 -11.74
N ILE A 290 36.85 13.18 -12.94
CA ILE A 290 37.43 13.78 -14.15
C ILE A 290 37.47 15.32 -14.04
N ILE A 291 36.42 15.94 -13.50
CA ILE A 291 36.37 17.38 -13.24
C ILE A 291 37.48 17.76 -12.27
N PHE A 292 37.61 17.06 -11.13
CA PHE A 292 38.65 17.32 -10.14
C PHE A 292 40.05 17.15 -10.72
N PHE A 293 40.28 16.07 -11.49
CA PHE A 293 41.54 15.85 -12.21
C PHE A 293 41.90 17.03 -13.13
N ASN A 294 40.95 17.52 -13.93
CA ASN A 294 41.16 18.63 -14.86
C ASN A 294 41.29 19.99 -14.15
N VAL A 295 40.66 20.19 -13.00
CA VAL A 295 40.90 21.38 -12.17
C VAL A 295 42.33 21.38 -11.65
N VAL A 296 42.80 20.26 -11.09
CA VAL A 296 44.14 20.18 -10.51
C VAL A 296 45.23 20.27 -11.58
N LEU A 297 45.15 19.48 -12.65
CA LEU A 297 46.21 19.39 -13.66
C LEU A 297 46.04 20.37 -14.83
N GLY A 298 44.82 20.77 -15.16
CA GLY A 298 44.53 21.66 -16.29
C GLY A 298 44.41 23.14 -15.91
N ILE A 299 44.15 23.47 -14.64
CA ILE A 299 43.98 24.85 -14.16
C ILE A 299 45.04 25.18 -13.11
N VAL A 300 45.07 24.45 -11.99
CA VAL A 300 45.93 24.78 -10.84
C VAL A 300 47.42 24.59 -11.17
N ALA A 301 47.80 23.45 -11.75
CA ALA A 301 49.19 23.19 -12.09
C ALA A 301 49.77 24.20 -13.11
N PRO A 302 49.10 24.51 -14.24
CA PRO A 302 49.59 25.54 -15.16
C PRO A 302 49.73 26.93 -14.52
N LEU A 303 48.75 27.35 -13.70
CA LEU A 303 48.84 28.63 -12.98
C LEU A 303 50.01 28.65 -12.00
N PHE A 304 50.24 27.54 -11.28
CA PHE A 304 51.37 27.41 -10.39
C PHE A 304 52.71 27.54 -11.13
N PHE A 305 52.88 26.83 -12.25
CA PHE A 305 54.12 26.90 -13.04
C PHE A 305 54.36 28.26 -13.70
N ILE A 306 53.30 28.99 -14.07
CA ILE A 306 53.41 30.37 -14.58
C ILE A 306 53.78 31.34 -13.45
N SER A 307 53.31 31.08 -12.22
CA SER A 307 53.57 31.95 -11.06
C SER A 307 55.00 31.87 -10.53
N ILE A 308 55.74 30.80 -10.84
CA ILE A 308 57.18 30.71 -10.58
C ILE A 308 57.87 31.75 -11.48
N GLU A 309 58.73 32.59 -10.90
CA GLU A 309 59.39 33.70 -11.61
C GLU A 309 59.85 33.28 -13.01
N SER A 310 59.34 33.97 -14.04
CA SER A 310 59.55 33.63 -15.44
C SER A 310 61.03 33.57 -15.86
N ASN A 311 61.89 34.22 -15.08
CA ASN A 311 63.34 34.31 -15.30
C ASN A 311 64.10 33.08 -14.76
N MET A 312 63.48 32.24 -13.94
CA MET A 312 64.07 31.00 -13.43
C MET A 312 63.85 29.79 -14.34
N ILE A 313 62.91 29.90 -15.30
CA ILE A 313 62.54 28.81 -16.19
C ILE A 313 62.98 29.13 -17.62
N ASP A 314 63.85 28.30 -18.18
CA ASP A 314 64.10 28.32 -19.62
C ASP A 314 62.92 27.65 -20.37
N TRP A 315 61.97 28.48 -20.77
CA TRP A 315 60.76 28.09 -21.49
C TRP A 315 61.02 27.48 -22.88
N ASN A 316 62.23 27.62 -23.42
CA ASN A 316 62.60 27.02 -24.71
C ASN A 316 63.40 25.73 -24.53
N SER A 317 63.71 25.34 -23.29
CA SER A 317 64.38 24.08 -23.03
C SER A 317 63.50 22.90 -23.44
N THR A 318 64.13 21.88 -24.03
CA THR A 318 63.48 20.64 -24.45
C THR A 318 62.66 19.99 -23.32
N PRO A 319 63.14 19.91 -22.06
CA PRO A 319 62.37 19.31 -20.96
C PRO A 319 61.10 20.09 -20.60
N VAL A 320 61.16 21.43 -20.53
CA VAL A 320 60.00 22.27 -20.18
C VAL A 320 58.96 22.24 -21.29
N THR A 321 59.41 22.27 -22.54
CA THR A 321 58.55 22.14 -23.71
C THR A 321 57.84 20.79 -23.70
N TRP A 322 58.59 19.70 -23.53
CA TRP A 322 58.04 18.35 -23.49
C TRP A 322 57.03 18.17 -22.36
N PHE A 323 57.36 18.61 -21.14
CA PHE A 323 56.44 18.58 -20.01
C PHE A 323 55.12 19.32 -20.30
N THR A 324 55.21 20.53 -20.86
CA THR A 324 54.03 21.37 -21.13
C THR A 324 53.10 20.73 -22.16
N PHE A 325 53.66 20.14 -23.23
CA PHE A 325 52.87 19.42 -24.23
C PHE A 325 52.27 18.12 -23.67
N THR A 326 53.01 17.38 -22.84
CA THR A 326 52.51 16.18 -22.18
C THR A 326 51.37 16.51 -21.21
N LEU A 327 51.50 17.58 -20.43
CA LEU A 327 50.46 18.07 -19.53
C LEU A 327 49.20 18.42 -20.32
N ALA A 328 49.32 19.20 -21.40
CA ALA A 328 48.21 19.56 -22.28
C ALA A 328 47.53 18.31 -22.89
N LEU A 329 48.30 17.33 -23.35
CA LEU A 329 47.76 16.11 -23.94
C LEU A 329 46.96 15.31 -22.90
N ILE A 330 47.53 15.11 -21.71
CA ILE A 330 46.93 14.33 -20.62
C ILE A 330 45.62 14.96 -20.13
N THR A 331 45.52 16.30 -20.10
CA THR A 331 44.31 16.99 -19.66
C THR A 331 43.25 17.11 -20.75
N ILE A 332 43.61 17.03 -22.04
CA ILE A 332 42.66 17.06 -23.17
C ILE A 332 42.04 15.68 -23.47
N ILE A 333 42.80 14.59 -23.34
CA ILE A 333 42.34 13.20 -23.62
C ILE A 333 41.01 12.85 -22.90
N PRO A 334 40.79 13.21 -21.62
CA PRO A 334 39.51 12.96 -20.95
C PRO A 334 38.31 13.55 -21.68
N TYR A 335 38.43 14.75 -22.26
CA TYR A 335 37.34 15.38 -23.00
C TYR A 335 37.04 14.66 -24.31
N LEU A 336 38.07 14.29 -25.07
CA LEU A 336 37.90 13.51 -26.30
C LEU A 336 37.22 12.17 -26.02
N THR A 337 37.55 11.54 -24.89
CA THR A 337 36.94 10.28 -24.46
C THR A 337 35.47 10.45 -24.10
N ILE A 338 35.11 11.54 -23.42
CA ILE A 338 33.70 11.90 -23.12
C ILE A 338 32.93 12.14 -24.42
N CYS A 339 33.49 12.94 -25.35
CA CYS A 339 32.86 13.22 -26.64
C CYS A 339 32.64 11.95 -27.48
N ALA A 340 33.64 11.05 -27.53
CA ALA A 340 33.53 9.79 -28.25
C ALA A 340 32.44 8.87 -27.65
N LYS A 341 32.32 8.82 -26.32
CA LYS A 341 31.24 8.08 -25.64
C LYS A 341 29.87 8.71 -25.88
N ALA A 342 29.77 10.03 -25.86
CA ALA A 342 28.53 10.75 -26.13
C ALA A 342 28.04 10.49 -27.57
N ILE A 343 28.93 10.53 -28.56
CA ILE A 343 28.58 10.23 -29.96
C ILE A 343 28.09 8.78 -30.12
N LYS A 344 28.71 7.82 -29.43
CA LYS A 344 28.28 6.41 -29.44
C LYS A 344 26.93 6.17 -28.74
N ALA A 345 26.49 7.07 -27.86
CA ALA A 345 25.20 6.96 -27.18
C ALA A 345 24.05 7.60 -27.98
N ILE A 346 24.37 8.43 -28.98
CA ILE A 346 23.40 9.10 -29.87
C ILE A 346 23.15 8.28 -31.15
N ARG A 347 24.12 7.47 -31.57
CA ARG A 347 23.96 6.43 -32.59
C ARG A 347 23.37 5.17 -31.98
#